data_AF-A0A2L0N067-F1
#
_entry.id   AF-A0A2L0N067-F1
#
_cell.length_a   1.000
_cell.length_b   1.000
_cell.length_c   1.000
_cell.angle_alpha   90.00
_cell.angle_beta   90.00
_cell.angle_gamma   90.00
#
_symmetry.space_group_name_H-M   'P 1'
#
loop_
_entity.id
_entity.type
_entity.pdbx_description
1 polymer ?
#
loop_
_entity_poly.entity_id
_entity_poly.type
_entity_poly.pdbx_seq_one_letter_code
_entity_poly.pdbx_strand_id
1 'polypeptide(L)'
;MGDVYEWFRRGGKLLAQGHPAAAEQLLARAAAAEPHSRSIRETLARAQFDAGSYAAALENFRAVALADPSDDYAQFGWGVAAARLGDFETSAEHLALAVAMRPETDHYRAALRQTRATLAARAGAFGPLMPGAPGYLEPPQATPGTDGADGRDGRNAGDRTDDTDDTDDGDRRSE
;
A
#
# COMPACT_ATOMS: atom_id res chain seq x y z
N MET A 1 -7.98 -40.96 9.54
CA MET A 1 -7.09 -40.56 8.43
C MET A 1 -7.83 -39.97 7.21
N GLY A 2 -9.14 -39.67 7.28
CA GLY A 2 -9.92 -39.16 6.14
C GLY A 2 -10.28 -37.67 6.19
N ASP A 3 -9.69 -36.89 7.09
CA ASP A 3 -10.20 -35.54 7.40
C ASP A 3 -9.62 -34.45 6.47
N VAL A 4 -8.32 -34.51 6.15
CA VAL A 4 -7.63 -33.48 5.35
C VAL A 4 -8.21 -33.39 3.93
N TYR A 5 -8.32 -34.54 3.26
CA TYR A 5 -8.83 -34.59 1.90
C TYR A 5 -10.31 -34.18 1.81
N GLU A 6 -11.12 -34.55 2.80
CA GLU A 6 -12.53 -34.12 2.88
C GLU A 6 -12.65 -32.61 3.15
N TRP A 7 -11.85 -32.05 4.07
CA TRP A 7 -11.79 -30.60 4.28
C TRP A 7 -11.36 -29.85 3.03
N PHE A 8 -10.33 -30.33 2.33
CA PHE A 8 -9.84 -29.73 1.10
C PHE A 8 -10.92 -29.76 0.01
N ARG A 9 -11.52 -30.93 -0.24
CA ARG A 9 -12.56 -31.10 -1.26
C ARG A 9 -13.79 -30.24 -0.96
N ARG A 10 -14.26 -30.24 0.29
CA ARG A 10 -15.43 -29.46 0.70
C ARG A 10 -15.12 -27.96 0.69
N GLY A 11 -13.93 -27.55 1.12
CA GLY A 11 -13.45 -26.18 1.05
C GLY A 11 -13.40 -25.66 -0.39
N GLY A 12 -12.81 -26.42 -1.31
CA GLY A 12 -12.81 -26.09 -2.74
C GLY A 12 -14.22 -25.98 -3.33
N LYS A 13 -15.14 -26.86 -2.93
CA LYS A 13 -16.56 -26.79 -3.35
C LYS A 13 -17.25 -25.53 -2.83
N LEU A 14 -17.05 -25.16 -1.55
CA LEU A 14 -17.61 -23.94 -0.97
C LEU A 14 -17.08 -22.69 -1.69
N LEU A 15 -15.80 -22.68 -2.02
CA LEU A 15 -15.19 -21.58 -2.77
C LEU A 15 -15.84 -21.44 -4.16
N ALA A 16 -16.02 -22.55 -4.88
CA ALA A 16 -16.71 -22.56 -6.18
C ALA A 16 -18.19 -22.12 -6.09
N GLN A 17 -18.82 -22.26 -4.92
CA GLN A 17 -20.19 -21.83 -4.66
C GLN A 17 -20.30 -20.36 -4.20
N GLY A 18 -19.19 -19.63 -4.09
CA GLY A 18 -19.19 -18.24 -3.62
C GLY A 18 -19.31 -18.12 -2.10
N HIS A 19 -18.86 -19.13 -1.35
CA HIS A 19 -18.82 -19.11 0.12
C HIS A 19 -17.37 -19.08 0.65
N PRO A 20 -16.61 -17.99 0.39
CA PRO A 20 -15.17 -17.96 0.65
C PRO A 20 -14.82 -18.04 2.15
N ALA A 21 -15.57 -17.38 3.03
CA ALA A 21 -15.31 -17.43 4.47
C ALA A 21 -15.52 -18.84 5.08
N ALA A 22 -16.48 -19.61 4.53
CA ALA A 22 -16.69 -21.00 4.94
C ALA A 22 -15.60 -21.92 4.35
N ALA A 23 -15.18 -21.66 3.12
CA ALA A 23 -14.07 -22.36 2.49
C ALA A 23 -12.76 -22.15 3.27
N GLU A 24 -12.45 -20.92 3.65
CA GLU A 24 -11.27 -20.56 4.44
C GLU A 24 -11.18 -21.41 5.71
N GLN A 25 -12.27 -21.55 6.47
CA GLN A 25 -12.26 -22.32 7.72
C GLN A 25 -11.90 -23.80 7.50
N LEU A 26 -12.42 -24.43 6.45
CA LEU A 26 -12.09 -25.84 6.15
C LEU A 26 -10.68 -25.98 5.58
N LEU A 27 -10.29 -25.08 4.68
CA LEU A 27 -8.97 -25.10 4.05
C LEU A 27 -7.86 -24.78 5.07
N ALA A 28 -8.11 -23.94 6.07
CA ALA A 28 -7.18 -23.68 7.16
C ALA A 28 -6.91 -24.94 8.00
N ARG A 29 -7.93 -25.75 8.26
CA ARG A 29 -7.75 -27.05 8.94
C ARG A 29 -6.94 -28.03 8.08
N ALA A 30 -7.22 -28.07 6.78
CA ALA A 30 -6.44 -28.87 5.84
C ALA A 30 -4.97 -28.42 5.79
N ALA A 31 -4.73 -27.11 5.74
CA ALA A 31 -3.38 -26.54 5.72
C ALA A 31 -2.62 -26.78 7.03
N ALA A 32 -3.30 -26.77 8.17
CA ALA A 32 -2.70 -27.10 9.46
C ALA A 32 -2.25 -28.57 9.54
N ALA A 33 -3.01 -29.48 8.93
CA ALA A 33 -2.67 -30.90 8.89
C ALA A 33 -1.59 -31.23 7.84
N GLU A 34 -1.58 -30.52 6.70
CA GLU A 34 -0.59 -30.68 5.64
C GLU A 34 0.04 -29.33 5.25
N PRO A 35 0.94 -28.78 6.07
CA PRO A 35 1.51 -27.45 5.87
C PRO A 35 2.42 -27.33 4.66
N HIS A 36 2.85 -28.44 4.06
CA HIS A 36 3.71 -28.45 2.87
C HIS A 36 2.93 -28.67 1.56
N SER A 37 1.61 -28.87 1.64
CA SER A 37 0.78 -29.10 0.46
C SER A 37 0.53 -27.78 -0.27
N ARG A 38 1.19 -27.64 -1.42
CA ARG A 38 1.08 -26.46 -2.29
C ARG A 38 -0.35 -26.18 -2.71
N SER A 39 -1.08 -27.21 -3.16
CA SER A 39 -2.46 -27.09 -3.62
C SER A 39 -3.41 -26.65 -2.52
N ILE A 40 -3.22 -27.13 -1.29
CA ILE A 40 -4.03 -26.69 -0.14
C ILE A 40 -3.74 -25.23 0.18
N ARG A 41 -2.46 -24.83 0.22
CA ARG A 41 -2.08 -23.43 0.47
C ARG A 41 -2.60 -22.48 -0.58
N GLU A 42 -2.49 -22.82 -1.87
CA GLU A 42 -2.99 -22.00 -2.97
C GLU A 42 -4.52 -21.84 -2.92
N THR A 43 -5.23 -22.94 -2.66
CA THR A 43 -6.70 -22.90 -2.53
C THR A 43 -7.13 -22.10 -1.31
N LEU A 44 -6.41 -22.23 -0.18
CA LEU A 44 -6.61 -21.40 1.01
C LEU A 44 -6.35 -19.92 0.71
N ALA A 45 -5.26 -19.59 0.03
CA ALA A 45 -4.91 -18.21 -0.35
C ALA A 45 -6.03 -17.59 -1.19
N ARG A 46 -6.57 -18.34 -2.15
CA ARG A 46 -7.71 -17.91 -2.96
C ARG A 46 -8.95 -17.67 -2.12
N ALA A 47 -9.29 -18.60 -1.22
CA ALA A 47 -10.43 -18.42 -0.31
C ALA A 47 -10.28 -17.19 0.60
N GLN A 48 -9.08 -16.96 1.12
CA GLN A 48 -8.75 -15.80 1.94
C GLN A 48 -8.85 -14.50 1.15
N PHE A 49 -8.36 -14.49 -0.09
CA PHE A 49 -8.47 -13.33 -0.97
C PHE A 49 -9.94 -12.99 -1.25
N ASP A 50 -10.74 -13.99 -1.61
CA ASP A 50 -12.17 -13.83 -1.90
C ASP A 50 -12.99 -13.46 -0.64
N ALA A 51 -12.50 -13.82 0.56
CA ALA A 51 -13.07 -13.42 1.85
C ALA A 51 -12.64 -12.02 2.32
N GLY A 52 -11.69 -11.37 1.65
CA GLY A 52 -11.13 -10.08 2.05
C GLY A 52 -9.98 -10.15 3.06
N SER A 53 -9.55 -11.36 3.44
CA SER A 53 -8.41 -11.63 4.33
C SER A 53 -7.07 -11.47 3.60
N TYR A 54 -6.82 -10.29 3.00
CA TYR A 54 -5.73 -10.07 2.04
C TYR A 54 -4.33 -10.31 2.61
N ALA A 55 -4.08 -9.96 3.88
CA ALA A 55 -2.78 -10.20 4.51
C ALA A 55 -2.47 -11.70 4.63
N ALA A 56 -3.45 -12.51 5.03
CA ALA A 56 -3.28 -13.96 5.11
C ALA A 56 -3.15 -14.59 3.72
N ALA A 57 -3.92 -14.10 2.74
CA ALA A 57 -3.81 -14.52 1.35
C ALA A 57 -2.41 -14.24 0.79
N LEU A 58 -1.87 -13.04 1.04
CA LEU A 58 -0.53 -12.63 0.60
C LEU A 58 0.53 -13.61 1.11
N GLU A 59 0.53 -13.94 2.39
CA GLU A 59 1.51 -14.86 2.98
C GLU A 59 1.45 -16.25 2.35
N ASN A 60 0.24 -16.76 2.07
CA ASN A 60 0.09 -18.05 1.41
C ASN A 60 0.53 -18.00 -0.06
N PHE A 61 0.13 -16.99 -0.83
CA PHE A 61 0.58 -16.83 -2.22
C PHE A 61 2.09 -16.66 -2.30
N ARG A 62 2.68 -15.85 -1.42
CA ARG A 62 4.13 -15.68 -1.29
C ARG A 62 4.82 -17.01 -1.01
N ALA A 63 4.33 -17.79 -0.05
CA ALA A 63 4.91 -19.10 0.25
C ALA A 63 4.84 -20.05 -0.95
N VAL A 64 3.74 -20.04 -1.70
CA VAL A 64 3.55 -20.85 -2.90
C VAL A 64 4.49 -20.40 -4.03
N ALA A 65 4.64 -19.09 -4.26
CA ALA A 65 5.52 -18.52 -5.28
C ALA A 65 7.01 -18.69 -4.93
N LEU A 66 7.39 -18.67 -3.66
CA LEU A 66 8.76 -18.96 -3.24
C LEU A 66 9.11 -20.44 -3.39
N ALA A 67 8.13 -21.34 -3.21
CA ALA A 67 8.32 -22.77 -3.41
C ALA A 67 8.38 -23.14 -4.91
N ASP A 68 7.58 -22.45 -5.74
CA ASP A 68 7.59 -22.59 -7.19
C ASP A 68 7.55 -21.21 -7.86
N PRO A 69 8.73 -20.63 -8.17
CA PRO A 69 8.82 -19.33 -8.82
C PRO A 69 8.19 -19.27 -10.21
N SER A 70 7.96 -20.43 -10.85
CA SER A 70 7.42 -20.56 -12.20
C SER A 70 5.89 -20.65 -12.25
N ASP A 71 5.22 -20.60 -11.10
CA ASP A 71 3.77 -20.58 -11.06
C ASP A 71 3.22 -19.17 -11.26
N ASP A 72 2.62 -18.96 -12.43
CA ASP A 72 2.03 -17.69 -12.81
C ASP A 72 0.84 -17.26 -11.94
N TYR A 73 0.06 -18.20 -11.42
CA TYR A 73 -1.10 -17.92 -10.58
C TYR A 73 -0.68 -17.48 -9.17
N ALA A 74 0.37 -18.08 -8.62
CA ALA A 74 0.94 -17.67 -7.34
C ALA A 74 1.56 -16.27 -7.41
N GLN A 75 2.30 -15.96 -8.48
CA GLN A 75 2.83 -14.61 -8.73
C GLN A 75 1.68 -13.60 -8.90
N PHE A 76 0.64 -13.96 -9.66
CA PHE A 76 -0.54 -13.12 -9.81
C PHE A 76 -1.24 -12.88 -8.47
N GLY A 77 -1.48 -13.94 -7.68
CA GLY A 77 -2.10 -13.90 -6.36
C GLY A 77 -1.36 -13.01 -5.38
N TRP A 78 -0.03 -13.11 -5.33
CA TRP A 78 0.83 -12.21 -4.55
C TRP A 78 0.61 -10.77 -5.01
N GLY A 79 0.73 -10.52 -6.31
CA GLY A 79 0.60 -9.19 -6.89
C GLY A 79 -0.75 -8.52 -6.59
N VAL A 80 -1.87 -9.24 -6.73
CA VAL A 80 -3.19 -8.67 -6.44
C VAL A 80 -3.45 -8.50 -4.95
N ALA A 81 -2.93 -9.39 -4.09
CA ALA A 81 -3.04 -9.24 -2.64
C ALA A 81 -2.23 -8.03 -2.14
N ALA A 82 -1.03 -7.82 -2.67
CA ALA A 82 -0.20 -6.65 -2.37
C ALA A 82 -0.89 -5.34 -2.75
N ALA A 83 -1.51 -5.27 -3.95
CA ALA A 83 -2.30 -4.10 -4.36
C ALA A 83 -3.47 -3.81 -3.41
N ARG A 84 -4.16 -4.85 -2.91
CA ARG A 84 -5.25 -4.69 -1.94
C ARG A 84 -4.77 -4.15 -0.58
N LEU A 85 -3.52 -4.41 -0.23
CA LEU A 85 -2.87 -3.91 0.97
C LEU A 85 -2.19 -2.54 0.76
N GLY A 86 -2.22 -2.02 -0.46
CA GLY A 86 -1.68 -0.71 -0.80
C GLY A 86 -0.19 -0.68 -1.14
N ASP A 87 0.46 -1.84 -1.23
CA ASP A 87 1.83 -2.02 -1.69
C ASP A 87 1.82 -2.23 -3.21
N PHE A 88 1.82 -1.13 -3.95
CA PHE A 88 1.69 -1.15 -5.41
C PHE A 88 3.03 -1.45 -6.09
N GLU A 89 4.14 -1.20 -5.41
CA GLU A 89 5.50 -1.50 -5.83
C GLU A 89 5.68 -3.02 -5.93
N THR A 90 5.45 -3.75 -4.83
CA THR A 90 5.48 -5.22 -4.82
C THR A 90 4.42 -5.79 -5.78
N SER A 91 3.24 -5.17 -5.83
CA SER A 91 2.21 -5.58 -6.77
C SER A 91 2.69 -5.53 -8.23
N ALA A 92 3.32 -4.43 -8.65
CA ALA A 92 3.76 -4.24 -10.02
C ALA A 92 4.85 -5.24 -10.42
N GLU A 93 5.75 -5.59 -9.49
CA GLU A 93 6.80 -6.59 -9.68
C GLU A 93 6.20 -7.98 -9.95
N HIS A 94 5.37 -8.48 -9.03
CA HIS A 94 4.84 -9.84 -9.13
C HIS A 94 3.79 -9.98 -10.25
N LEU A 95 3.00 -8.94 -10.53
CA LEU A 95 2.14 -8.92 -11.71
C LEU A 95 2.93 -8.90 -13.02
N ALA A 96 4.11 -8.25 -13.06
CA ALA A 96 4.97 -8.29 -14.24
C ALA A 96 5.55 -9.68 -14.47
N LEU A 97 5.93 -10.40 -13.41
CA LEU A 97 6.35 -11.80 -13.50
C LEU A 97 5.22 -12.69 -14.05
N ALA A 98 4.01 -12.56 -13.51
CA ALA A 98 2.84 -13.30 -14.00
C ALA A 98 2.56 -13.04 -15.49
N VAL A 99 2.61 -11.78 -15.93
CA VAL A 99 2.46 -11.40 -17.35
C VAL A 99 3.61 -11.92 -18.21
N ALA A 100 4.84 -11.95 -17.72
CA ALA A 100 5.98 -12.47 -18.46
C ALA A 100 5.85 -13.99 -18.72
N MET A 101 5.26 -14.72 -17.77
CA MET A 101 5.01 -16.17 -17.92
C MET A 101 3.79 -16.46 -18.78
N ARG A 102 2.73 -15.65 -18.68
CA ARG A 102 1.46 -15.80 -19.41
C ARG A 102 1.02 -14.50 -20.09
N PRO A 103 1.72 -14.07 -21.15
CA PRO A 103 1.42 -12.80 -21.82
C PRO A 103 0.03 -12.78 -22.46
N GLU A 104 -0.54 -13.92 -22.80
CA GLU A 104 -1.88 -14.08 -23.36
C GLU A 104 -3.00 -13.83 -22.35
N THR A 105 -2.72 -13.85 -21.04
CA THR A 105 -3.73 -13.73 -19.99
C THR A 105 -4.17 -12.27 -19.77
N ASP A 106 -5.34 -11.92 -20.33
CA ASP A 106 -5.87 -10.55 -20.34
C ASP A 106 -5.99 -9.92 -18.94
N HIS A 107 -6.46 -10.69 -17.96
CA HIS A 107 -6.68 -10.19 -16.61
C HIS A 107 -5.36 -9.94 -15.86
N TYR A 108 -4.28 -10.67 -16.15
CA TYR A 108 -2.96 -10.38 -15.61
C TYR A 108 -2.44 -9.04 -16.15
N ARG A 109 -2.55 -8.85 -17.48
CA ARG A 109 -2.16 -7.58 -18.11
C ARG A 109 -2.99 -6.41 -17.61
N ALA A 110 -4.29 -6.61 -17.39
CA ALA A 110 -5.18 -5.59 -16.86
C ALA A 110 -4.79 -5.18 -15.43
N ALA A 111 -4.54 -6.15 -14.54
CA ALA A 111 -4.09 -5.90 -13.18
C ALA A 111 -2.76 -5.11 -13.17
N LEU A 112 -1.77 -5.53 -13.98
CA LEU A 112 -0.48 -4.83 -14.06
C LEU A 112 -0.63 -3.39 -14.55
N ARG A 113 -1.45 -3.15 -15.59
CA ARG A 113 -1.73 -1.79 -16.08
C ARG A 113 -2.37 -0.93 -15.01
N GLN A 114 -3.34 -1.46 -14.27
CA GLN A 114 -4.02 -0.76 -13.19
C GLN A 114 -3.03 -0.37 -12.07
N THR A 115 -2.25 -1.33 -11.57
CA THR A 115 -1.25 -1.08 -10.53
C THR A 115 -0.22 -0.03 -10.96
N ARG A 116 0.29 -0.11 -12.19
CA ARG A 116 1.23 0.89 -12.72
C ARG A 116 0.60 2.28 -12.86
N ALA A 117 -0.66 2.38 -13.27
CA ALA A 117 -1.37 3.65 -13.31
C ALA A 117 -1.51 4.26 -11.92
N THR A 118 -1.79 3.44 -10.89
CA THR A 118 -1.84 3.91 -9.49
C THR A 118 -0.48 4.41 -9.01
N LEU A 119 0.62 3.70 -9.31
CA LEU A 119 1.98 4.16 -8.99
C LEU A 119 2.31 5.49 -9.67
N ALA A 120 2.02 5.60 -10.97
CA ALA A 120 2.25 6.84 -11.72
C ALA A 120 1.46 8.02 -11.14
N ALA A 121 0.20 7.79 -10.76
CA ALA A 121 -0.63 8.81 -10.13
C ALA A 121 -0.06 9.26 -8.77
N ARG A 122 0.40 8.31 -7.95
CA ARG A 122 1.03 8.60 -6.65
C ARG A 122 2.36 9.33 -6.78
N ALA A 123 3.11 9.06 -7.84
CA ALA A 123 4.36 9.75 -8.16
C ALA A 123 4.15 11.16 -8.75
N GLY A 124 2.91 11.62 -8.92
CA GLY A 124 2.59 12.93 -9.49
C GLY A 124 2.78 13.01 -11.01
N ALA A 125 2.87 11.87 -11.71
CA ALA A 125 3.16 11.82 -13.15
C ALA A 125 2.09 12.48 -14.03
N PHE A 126 0.87 12.69 -13.51
CA PHE A 126 -0.24 13.32 -14.25
C PHE A 126 -0.38 14.82 -13.97
N GLY A 127 0.49 15.42 -13.15
CA GLY A 127 0.35 16.82 -12.73
C GLY A 127 -0.94 17.09 -11.93
N PRO A 128 -1.22 18.35 -11.56
CA PRO A 128 -2.52 18.71 -10.99
C PRO A 128 -3.64 18.46 -12.01
N LEU A 129 -4.81 18.04 -11.51
CA LEU A 129 -6.02 17.96 -12.34
C LEU A 129 -6.24 19.33 -13.01
N MET A 130 -6.44 19.31 -14.33
CA MET A 130 -6.67 20.53 -15.08
C MET A 130 -8.06 21.11 -14.73
N PRO A 131 -8.21 22.44 -14.69
CA PRO A 131 -9.52 23.08 -14.55
C PRO A 131 -10.53 22.51 -15.55
N GLY A 132 -11.70 22.09 -15.06
CA GLY A 132 -12.78 21.52 -15.90
C GLY A 132 -12.72 20.01 -16.13
N ALA A 133 -11.75 19.28 -15.57
CA ALA A 133 -11.78 17.83 -15.57
C ALA A 133 -12.88 17.27 -14.65
N PRO A 134 -13.49 16.10 -14.95
CA PRO A 134 -14.42 15.43 -14.04
C PRO A 134 -13.76 15.17 -12.68
N GLY A 135 -14.37 15.66 -11.60
CA GLY A 135 -13.80 15.55 -10.25
C GLY A 135 -12.72 16.59 -9.91
N TYR A 136 -12.53 17.61 -10.75
CA TYR A 136 -11.73 18.79 -10.41
C TYR A 136 -12.35 19.50 -9.20
N LEU A 137 -11.59 19.61 -8.13
CA LEU A 137 -11.88 20.52 -7.02
C LEU A 137 -10.95 21.72 -7.18
N GLU A 138 -11.54 22.90 -7.29
CA GLU A 138 -10.79 24.14 -7.41
C GLU A 138 -9.95 24.32 -6.13
N PRO A 139 -8.63 24.54 -6.24
CA PRO A 139 -7.80 24.73 -5.08
C PRO A 139 -8.26 25.99 -4.32
N PRO A 140 -8.17 26.00 -2.98
CA PRO A 140 -8.57 27.16 -2.19
C PRO A 140 -7.78 28.39 -2.65
N GLN A 141 -8.52 29.43 -3.07
CA GLN A 141 -7.95 30.68 -3.54
C GLN A 141 -7.11 31.29 -2.40
N ALA A 142 -5.82 31.52 -2.64
CA ALA A 142 -4.99 32.26 -1.70
C ALA A 142 -5.58 33.67 -1.57
N THR A 143 -6.14 34.00 -0.41
CA THR A 143 -6.62 35.35 -0.14
C THR A 143 -5.43 36.31 -0.27
N PRO A 144 -5.48 37.31 -1.16
CA PRO A 144 -4.44 38.33 -1.19
C PRO A 144 -4.45 39.02 0.18
N GLY A 145 -3.35 38.92 0.90
CA GLY A 145 -3.17 39.62 2.17
C GLY A 145 -3.29 41.12 1.92
N THR A 146 -4.44 41.69 2.28
CA THR A 146 -4.57 43.12 2.56
C THR A 146 -3.96 43.36 3.92
N ASP A 147 -2.64 43.58 3.98
CA ASP A 147 -2.07 44.37 5.07
C ASP A 147 -1.19 45.46 4.46
N GLY A 148 -1.71 46.67 4.64
CA GLY A 148 -1.30 47.87 3.95
C GLY A 148 0.07 48.38 4.38
N ALA A 149 0.72 49.02 3.42
CA ALA A 149 1.71 50.03 3.67
C ALA A 149 1.08 51.16 4.52
N ASP A 150 1.43 51.26 5.81
CA ASP A 150 1.33 52.52 6.55
C ASP A 150 2.75 53.12 6.63
N GLY A 151 3.02 54.04 5.71
CA GLY A 151 4.16 54.92 5.80
C GLY A 151 3.91 55.96 6.88
N ARG A 152 4.78 56.02 7.89
CA ARG A 152 4.93 57.19 8.75
C ARG A 152 6.37 57.64 8.78
N ASP A 153 6.62 58.67 7.97
CA ASP A 153 7.67 59.65 8.16
C ASP A 153 7.52 60.38 9.50
N GLY A 154 8.66 60.66 10.14
CA GLY A 154 8.84 61.93 10.85
C GLY A 154 9.27 61.87 12.32
N ARG A 155 10.59 62.04 12.52
CA ARG A 155 11.24 62.88 13.55
C ARG A 155 11.09 62.49 15.03
N ASN A 156 12.21 62.20 15.70
CA ASN A 156 12.76 63.14 16.70
C ASN A 156 14.25 62.88 16.98
N ALA A 157 14.99 63.97 17.14
CA ALA A 157 16.40 64.03 17.47
C ALA A 157 16.60 64.21 18.99
N GLY A 158 17.73 63.69 19.49
CA GLY A 158 18.44 64.20 20.67
C GLY A 158 17.94 63.73 22.04
N ASP A 159 18.77 62.97 22.77
CA ASP A 159 19.54 63.45 23.95
C ASP A 159 20.44 62.29 24.42
N ARG A 160 21.77 62.47 24.45
CA ARG A 160 22.62 62.68 25.65
C ARG A 160 22.78 61.42 26.53
N THR A 161 24.01 60.89 26.59
CA THR A 161 24.92 60.81 27.77
C THR A 161 24.34 59.96 28.90
N ASP A 162 25.02 59.04 29.56
CA ASP A 162 26.42 58.90 29.94
C ASP A 162 26.51 57.51 30.61
N ASP A 163 27.72 57.03 30.90
CA ASP A 163 28.09 56.29 32.13
C ASP A 163 27.24 55.08 32.56
N THR A 164 27.76 53.89 32.84
CA THR A 164 28.94 53.49 33.63
C THR A 164 28.92 51.94 33.58
N ASP A 165 30.06 51.24 33.57
CA ASP A 165 30.58 50.45 34.72
C ASP A 165 29.65 49.25 35.06
N ASP A 166 30.05 48.05 35.39
CA ASP A 166 31.31 47.40 35.74
C ASP A 166 30.92 45.93 36.01
N THR A 167 31.91 45.06 36.24
CA THR A 167 31.78 43.72 36.88
C THR A 167 31.23 42.59 35.97
N ASP A 168 32.04 41.65 35.49
CA ASP A 168 32.90 40.67 36.18
C ASP A 168 32.13 39.50 36.82
N ASP A 169 32.81 38.35 36.82
CA ASP A 169 32.49 37.03 37.36
C ASP A 169 31.42 36.20 36.61
N GLY A 170 31.71 34.97 36.19
CA GLY A 170 32.72 34.06 36.70
C GLY A 170 32.05 32.74 37.10
N ASP A 171 32.49 31.68 36.42
CA ASP A 171 32.66 30.33 36.97
C ASP A 171 31.41 29.50 37.35
N ARG A 172 31.32 28.31 36.73
CA ARG A 172 31.31 26.96 37.35
C ARG A 172 30.73 25.95 36.36
N ARG A 173 31.58 25.18 35.67
CA ARG A 173 32.13 23.87 36.04
C ARG A 173 31.10 22.74 35.95
N SER A 174 31.36 21.89 34.97
CA SER A 174 30.85 20.52 34.81
C SER A 174 31.44 19.62 35.90
N GLU A 175 30.59 18.75 36.44
CA GLU A 175 30.97 17.42 36.97
C GLU A 175 30.56 16.35 35.95
#